data_AF-A0A101G3W5-F1
#
_entry.id   AF-A0A101G3W5-F1
#
_cell.length_a   1.000
_cell.length_b   1.000
_cell.length_c   1.000
_cell.angle_alpha   90.00
_cell.angle_beta   90.00
_cell.angle_gamma   90.00
#
_symmetry.space_group_name_H-M   'P 1'
#
loop_
_entity.id
_entity.type
_entity.pdbx_description
1 polymer ?
#
loop_
_entity_poly.entity_id
_entity_poly.type
_entity_poly.pdbx_seq_one_letter_code
_entity_poly.pdbx_strand_id
1 'polypeptide(L)'
;MFKKILEILKTKDLRAKILFVLFIFAVFRLMANIPIPGIDVARIREFFAGNQFFGLMNLFTGGALDNVSIVMLGLGPYITAVIIFQLLTMIFPQIEKLYKEEGEAGKQKFNQYCRIAAVPFALIQGYSMIFFLKSQGAIGSLDPITMITAVLSIVAGSTILMWMGELISEKGIGNGVSLLIFAGIVADFPNNIQRMFITFDQTQLFSYILF
;
A
#
# COMPACT_ATOMS: atom_id res chain seq x y z
N MET A 1 9.49 17.08 25.65
CA MET A 1 8.75 16.42 24.55
C MET A 1 7.69 15.44 25.05
N PHE A 2 8.01 14.53 26.00
CA PHE A 2 7.03 13.58 26.57
C PHE A 2 5.77 14.21 27.18
N LYS A 3 5.87 15.36 27.87
CA LYS A 3 4.69 16.09 28.39
C LYS A 3 3.71 16.53 27.29
N LYS A 4 4.20 16.92 26.11
CA LYS A 4 3.35 17.27 24.95
C LYS A 4 2.64 16.03 24.36
N ILE A 5 3.30 14.88 24.35
CA ILE A 5 2.69 13.60 23.92
C ILE A 5 1.55 13.21 24.88
N LEU A 6 1.76 13.40 26.19
CA LEU A 6 0.73 13.18 27.21
C LEU A 6 -0.44 14.19 27.14
N GLU A 7 -0.19 15.44 26.76
CA GLU A 7 -1.25 16.44 26.53
C GLU A 7 -2.08 16.15 25.27
N ILE A 8 -1.43 15.69 24.18
CA ILE A 8 -2.08 15.23 22.94
C ILE A 8 -3.09 14.10 23.23
N LEU A 9 -2.75 13.17 24.11
CA LEU A 9 -3.65 12.08 24.54
C LEU A 9 -4.77 12.53 25.47
N LYS A 10 -4.67 13.74 26.06
CA LYS A 10 -5.64 14.30 27.00
C LYS A 10 -6.81 15.00 26.30
N THR A 11 -6.58 15.56 25.11
CA THR A 11 -7.61 16.22 24.31
C THR A 11 -8.53 15.19 23.64
N LYS A 12 -9.83 15.21 23.98
CA LYS A 12 -10.81 14.23 23.47
C LYS A 12 -10.87 14.15 21.94
N ASP A 13 -10.80 15.28 21.25
CA ASP A 13 -10.86 15.36 19.78
C ASP A 13 -9.65 14.67 19.14
N LEU A 14 -8.45 15.02 19.60
CA LEU A 14 -7.20 14.47 19.06
C LEU A 14 -7.08 12.96 19.34
N ARG A 15 -7.50 12.51 20.53
CA ARG A 15 -7.57 11.09 20.88
C ARG A 15 -8.53 10.33 19.96
N ALA A 16 -9.70 10.89 19.65
CA ALA A 16 -10.66 10.27 18.74
C ALA A 16 -10.09 10.11 17.33
N LYS A 17 -9.41 11.14 16.82
CA LYS A 17 -8.70 11.11 15.53
C LYS A 17 -7.60 10.05 15.48
N ILE A 18 -6.78 9.95 16.53
CA ILE A 18 -5.74 8.92 16.65
C ILE A 18 -6.36 7.52 16.67
N LEU A 19 -7.39 7.29 17.49
CA LEU A 19 -8.08 5.99 17.56
C LEU A 19 -8.72 5.62 16.22
N PHE A 20 -9.25 6.59 15.49
CA PHE A 20 -9.78 6.39 14.15
C PHE A 20 -8.69 5.93 13.17
N VAL A 21 -7.53 6.59 13.16
CA VAL A 21 -6.39 6.17 12.32
C VAL A 21 -5.90 4.77 12.69
N LEU A 22 -5.78 4.47 13.99
CA LEU A 22 -5.39 3.13 14.45
C LEU A 22 -6.40 2.06 14.06
N PHE A 23 -7.70 2.36 14.10
CA PHE A 23 -8.75 1.47 13.63
C PHE A 23 -8.59 1.19 12.12
N ILE A 24 -8.37 2.23 11.31
CA ILE A 24 -8.11 2.06 9.88
C ILE A 24 -6.86 1.21 9.63
N PHE A 25 -5.79 1.38 10.41
CA PHE A 25 -4.59 0.55 10.30
C PHE A 25 -4.85 -0.92 10.63
N ALA A 26 -5.68 -1.19 11.65
CA ALA A 26 -6.09 -2.55 11.98
C ALA A 26 -6.87 -3.19 10.82
N VAL A 27 -7.82 -2.45 10.22
CA VAL A 27 -8.60 -2.93 9.06
C VAL A 27 -7.70 -3.13 7.83
N PHE A 28 -6.76 -2.23 7.57
CA PHE A 28 -5.73 -2.39 6.53
C PHE A 28 -4.94 -3.69 6.74
N ARG A 29 -4.51 -3.97 7.98
CA ARG A 29 -3.78 -5.19 8.30
C ARG A 29 -4.62 -6.45 8.16
N LEU A 30 -5.92 -6.40 8.46
CA LEU A 30 -6.81 -7.52 8.19
C LEU A 30 -6.88 -7.79 6.68
N MET A 31 -7.07 -6.76 5.85
CA MET A 31 -7.10 -6.91 4.40
C MET A 31 -5.79 -7.42 3.80
N ALA A 32 -4.64 -6.99 4.33
CA ALA A 32 -3.31 -7.47 3.91
C ALA A 32 -3.07 -8.96 4.21
N ASN A 33 -3.92 -9.60 5.04
CA ASN A 33 -3.86 -11.03 5.32
C ASN A 33 -4.94 -11.84 4.58
N ILE A 34 -5.87 -11.18 3.86
CA ILE A 34 -6.89 -11.87 3.06
C ILE A 34 -6.25 -12.24 1.71
N PRO A 35 -6.00 -13.54 1.42
CA PRO A 35 -5.40 -13.95 0.17
C PRO A 35 -6.39 -13.80 -0.99
N ILE A 36 -5.86 -13.62 -2.19
CA ILE A 36 -6.67 -13.60 -3.40
C ILE A 36 -7.28 -14.99 -3.67
N PRO A 37 -8.58 -15.05 -4.02
CA PRO A 37 -9.23 -16.31 -4.34
C PRO A 37 -8.54 -17.01 -5.52
N GLY A 38 -8.23 -18.31 -5.32
CA GLY A 38 -7.69 -19.18 -6.36
C GLY A 38 -6.16 -19.18 -6.51
N ILE A 39 -5.42 -18.45 -5.66
CA ILE A 39 -3.95 -18.50 -5.64
C ILE A 39 -3.49 -19.29 -4.40
N ASP A 40 -2.58 -20.23 -4.62
CA ASP A 40 -1.93 -20.98 -3.55
C ASP A 40 -0.83 -20.15 -2.89
N VAL A 41 -1.07 -19.72 -1.65
CA VAL A 41 -0.15 -18.90 -0.86
C VAL A 41 1.14 -19.66 -0.53
N ALA A 42 1.10 -20.99 -0.43
CA ALA A 42 2.29 -21.79 -0.12
C ALA A 42 3.32 -21.73 -1.26
N ARG A 43 2.86 -21.90 -2.51
CA ARG A 43 3.71 -21.79 -3.70
C ARG A 43 4.33 -20.41 -3.86
N ILE A 44 3.58 -19.37 -3.51
CA ILE A 44 4.08 -18.00 -3.57
C ILE A 44 5.17 -17.76 -2.52
N ARG A 45 4.96 -18.25 -1.30
CA ARG A 45 5.97 -18.13 -0.23
C ARG A 45 7.26 -18.83 -0.60
N GLU A 46 7.18 -20.01 -1.22
CA GLU A 46 8.35 -20.73 -1.75
C GLU A 46 9.05 -19.93 -2.86
N PHE A 47 8.28 -19.36 -3.80
CA PHE A 47 8.81 -18.54 -4.89
C PHE A 47 9.54 -17.27 -4.38
N PHE A 48 8.96 -16.60 -3.39
CA PHE A 48 9.57 -15.40 -2.80
C PHE A 48 10.75 -15.71 -1.87
N ALA A 49 10.74 -16.86 -1.19
CA ALA A 49 11.90 -17.31 -0.40
C ALA A 49 13.15 -17.51 -1.27
N GLY A 50 12.98 -17.88 -2.54
CA GLY A 50 14.08 -18.04 -3.51
C GLY A 50 14.60 -16.74 -4.14
N ASN A 51 13.94 -15.59 -3.94
CA ASN A 51 14.24 -14.35 -4.67
C ASN A 51 14.40 -13.13 -3.74
N GLN A 52 15.66 -12.73 -3.49
CA GLN A 52 15.99 -11.58 -2.64
C GLN A 52 15.39 -10.24 -3.12
N PHE A 53 15.21 -10.06 -4.44
CA PHE A 53 14.61 -8.85 -5.00
C PHE A 53 13.15 -8.65 -4.56
N PHE A 54 12.35 -9.72 -4.55
CA PHE A 54 10.95 -9.64 -4.11
C PHE A 54 10.84 -9.43 -2.60
N GLY A 55 11.81 -9.95 -1.83
CA GLY A 55 11.92 -9.64 -0.40
C GLY A 55 12.06 -8.15 -0.12
N LEU A 56 12.87 -7.42 -0.91
CA LEU A 56 12.98 -5.96 -0.81
C LEU A 56 11.67 -5.26 -1.20
N MET A 57 11.00 -5.71 -2.27
CA MET A 57 9.73 -5.13 -2.70
C MET A 57 8.62 -5.31 -1.65
N ASN A 58 8.62 -6.46 -0.96
CA ASN A 58 7.67 -6.76 0.10
C ASN A 58 7.78 -5.81 1.30
N LEU A 59 8.99 -5.35 1.67
CA LEU A 59 9.22 -4.35 2.73
C LEU A 59 8.47 -3.04 2.49
N PHE A 60 8.34 -2.62 1.22
CA PHE A 60 7.61 -1.41 0.86
C PHE A 60 6.09 -1.60 0.83
N THR A 61 5.63 -2.86 0.75
CA THR A 61 4.20 -3.22 0.72
C THR A 61 3.64 -3.68 2.06
N GLY A 62 4.48 -3.84 3.09
CA GLY A 62 4.05 -4.26 4.43
C GLY A 62 3.60 -5.72 4.49
N GLY A 63 4.24 -6.62 3.75
CA GLY A 63 3.88 -8.05 3.73
C GLY A 63 2.71 -8.38 2.81
N ALA A 64 2.13 -7.39 2.11
CA ALA A 64 0.98 -7.58 1.23
C ALA A 64 1.32 -8.41 -0.01
N LEU A 65 2.59 -8.42 -0.44
CA LEU A 65 3.12 -9.25 -1.51
C LEU A 65 3.33 -10.70 -1.06
N ASP A 66 3.93 -10.93 0.12
CA ASP A 66 4.19 -12.27 0.66
C ASP A 66 2.94 -13.15 0.79
N ASN A 67 1.78 -12.54 1.05
CA ASN A 67 0.51 -13.24 1.19
C ASN A 67 -0.36 -13.19 -0.07
N VAL A 68 0.09 -12.52 -1.15
CA VAL A 68 -0.72 -12.28 -2.38
C VAL A 68 -2.12 -11.80 -1.98
N SER A 69 -2.15 -10.75 -1.19
CA SER A 69 -3.39 -10.28 -0.61
C SER A 69 -4.26 -9.55 -1.63
N ILE A 70 -5.55 -9.38 -1.32
CA ILE A 70 -6.46 -8.52 -2.09
C ILE A 70 -5.96 -7.08 -2.20
N VAL A 71 -5.00 -6.68 -1.37
CA VAL A 71 -4.35 -5.37 -1.37
C VAL A 71 -2.89 -5.42 -1.83
N MET A 72 -2.49 -6.41 -2.64
CA MET A 72 -1.09 -6.55 -3.10
C MET A 72 -0.52 -5.31 -3.81
N LEU A 73 -1.36 -4.54 -4.50
CA LEU A 73 -0.95 -3.29 -5.18
C LEU A 73 -0.91 -2.09 -4.23
N GLY A 74 -1.46 -2.25 -3.02
CA GLY A 74 -1.63 -1.19 -2.03
C GLY A 74 -2.31 0.04 -2.61
N LEU A 75 -1.69 1.19 -2.34
CA LEU A 75 -2.07 2.51 -2.86
C LEU A 75 -1.35 2.86 -4.17
N GLY A 76 -0.56 1.94 -4.73
CA GLY A 76 0.26 2.15 -5.93
C GLY A 76 -0.52 2.75 -7.11
N PRO A 77 -1.65 2.16 -7.54
CA PRO A 77 -2.44 2.68 -8.66
C PRO A 77 -2.92 4.12 -8.48
N TYR A 78 -3.30 4.49 -7.25
CA TYR A 78 -3.72 5.86 -6.93
C TYR A 78 -2.53 6.82 -6.92
N ILE A 79 -1.39 6.43 -6.33
CA ILE A 79 -0.18 7.25 -6.33
C ILE A 79 0.30 7.49 -7.77
N THR A 80 0.31 6.44 -8.60
CA THR A 80 0.63 6.55 -10.03
C THR A 80 -0.33 7.52 -10.73
N ALA A 81 -1.63 7.44 -10.47
CA ALA A 81 -2.60 8.38 -11.04
C ALA A 81 -2.28 9.83 -10.64
N VAL A 82 -2.05 10.08 -9.36
CA VAL A 82 -1.72 11.42 -8.85
C VAL A 82 -0.45 11.96 -9.49
N ILE A 83 0.61 11.16 -9.58
CA ILE A 83 1.87 11.58 -10.20
C ILE A 83 1.67 11.90 -11.69
N ILE A 84 0.94 11.06 -12.42
CA ILE A 84 0.64 11.31 -13.84
C ILE A 84 -0.13 12.62 -14.00
N PHE A 85 -1.20 12.83 -13.23
CA PHE A 85 -1.98 14.07 -13.30
C PHE A 85 -1.17 15.29 -12.85
N GLN A 86 -0.26 15.15 -11.88
CA GLN A 86 0.67 16.22 -11.50
C GLN A 86 1.62 16.57 -12.64
N LEU A 87 2.16 15.59 -13.36
CA LEU A 87 2.99 15.85 -14.54
C LEU A 87 2.17 16.48 -15.68
N LEU A 88 0.91 16.07 -15.85
CA LEU A 88 0.00 16.69 -16.83
C LEU A 88 -0.26 18.18 -16.53
N THR A 89 -0.16 18.63 -15.28
CA THR A 89 -0.23 20.08 -14.98
C THR A 89 0.89 20.88 -15.62
N MET A 90 2.07 20.28 -15.88
CA MET A 90 3.18 20.98 -16.53
C MET A 90 3.02 21.07 -18.05
N ILE A 91 2.20 20.19 -18.64
CA ILE A 91 2.00 20.08 -20.08
C ILE A 91 0.72 20.80 -20.51
N PHE A 92 -0.34 20.67 -19.73
CA PHE A 92 -1.67 21.19 -20.07
C PHE A 92 -2.05 22.36 -19.16
N PRO A 93 -2.11 23.59 -19.70
CA PRO A 93 -2.40 24.79 -18.90
C PRO A 93 -3.80 24.73 -18.28
N GLN A 94 -4.77 24.04 -18.88
CA GLN A 94 -6.11 23.88 -18.30
C GLN A 94 -6.09 23.12 -16.97
N ILE A 95 -5.25 22.08 -16.86
CA ILE A 95 -5.12 21.29 -15.63
C ILE A 95 -4.29 22.06 -14.60
N GLU A 96 -3.31 22.85 -15.05
CA GLU A 96 -2.58 23.77 -14.19
C GLU A 96 -3.51 24.80 -13.53
N LYS A 97 -4.35 25.46 -14.33
CA LYS A 97 -5.35 26.42 -13.83
C LYS A 97 -6.31 25.78 -12.83
N LEU A 98 -6.80 24.58 -13.15
CA LEU A 98 -7.63 23.80 -12.25
C LEU A 98 -6.93 23.56 -10.90
N TYR A 99 -5.65 23.19 -10.91
CA TYR A 99 -4.93 22.83 -9.68
C TYR A 99 -4.45 24.05 -8.88
N LYS A 100 -4.03 25.14 -9.56
CA LYS A 100 -3.40 26.31 -8.95
C LYS A 100 -4.32 27.52 -8.79
N GLU A 101 -5.22 27.76 -9.74
CA GLU A 101 -6.03 28.99 -9.81
C GLU A 101 -7.43 28.83 -9.19
N GLU A 102 -8.03 27.64 -9.24
CA GLU A 102 -9.38 27.38 -8.70
C GLU A 102 -9.44 27.09 -7.17
N GLY A 103 -8.32 27.23 -6.45
CA GLY A 103 -8.27 27.07 -5.00
C GLY A 103 -8.65 25.67 -4.51
N GLU A 104 -9.42 25.57 -3.42
CA GLU A 104 -9.81 24.27 -2.82
C GLU A 104 -10.75 23.46 -3.71
N ALA A 105 -11.69 24.11 -4.40
CA ALA A 105 -12.62 23.44 -5.31
C ALA A 105 -11.88 22.80 -6.50
N GLY A 106 -10.87 23.49 -7.03
CA GLY A 106 -9.99 22.98 -8.07
C GLY A 106 -9.21 21.73 -7.64
N LYS A 107 -8.63 21.76 -6.43
CA LYS A 107 -7.93 20.61 -5.84
C LYS A 107 -8.85 19.41 -5.64
N GLN A 108 -10.11 19.62 -5.24
CA GLN A 108 -11.08 18.53 -5.13
C GLN A 108 -11.41 17.88 -6.48
N LYS A 109 -11.61 18.69 -7.53
CA LYS A 109 -11.80 18.18 -8.90
C LYS A 109 -10.57 17.41 -9.40
N PHE A 110 -9.36 17.94 -9.15
CA PHE A 110 -8.11 17.25 -9.47
C PHE A 110 -8.03 15.88 -8.80
N ASN A 111 -8.33 15.80 -7.51
CA ASN A 111 -8.36 14.55 -6.77
C ASN A 111 -9.43 13.58 -7.31
N GLN A 112 -10.59 14.10 -7.73
CA GLN A 112 -11.62 13.30 -8.37
C GLN A 112 -11.14 12.66 -9.69
N TYR A 113 -10.43 13.40 -10.53
CA TYR A 113 -9.84 12.82 -11.74
C TYR A 113 -8.80 11.76 -11.42
N CYS A 114 -7.94 11.99 -10.42
CA CYS A 114 -6.96 11.01 -9.96
C CYS A 114 -7.65 9.72 -9.46
N ARG A 115 -8.73 9.84 -8.67
CA ARG A 115 -9.53 8.68 -8.21
C ARG A 115 -10.11 7.88 -9.37
N ILE A 116 -10.71 8.57 -10.34
CA ILE A 116 -11.31 7.92 -11.51
C ILE A 116 -10.24 7.20 -12.33
N ALA A 117 -9.05 7.78 -12.47
CA ALA A 117 -7.93 7.17 -13.19
C ALA A 117 -7.26 6.03 -12.42
N ALA A 118 -7.29 6.05 -11.08
CA ALA A 118 -6.70 5.00 -10.26
C ALA A 118 -7.33 3.62 -10.51
N VAL A 119 -8.64 3.55 -10.77
CA VAL A 119 -9.37 2.29 -11.03
C VAL A 119 -8.89 1.57 -12.30
N PRO A 120 -8.84 2.20 -13.50
CA PRO A 120 -8.28 1.57 -14.69
C PRO A 120 -6.78 1.26 -14.53
N PHE A 121 -6.01 2.09 -13.80
CA PHE A 121 -4.63 1.71 -13.48
C PHE A 121 -4.57 0.46 -12.60
N ALA A 122 -5.44 0.31 -11.60
CA ALA A 122 -5.49 -0.88 -10.77
C ALA A 122 -5.88 -2.12 -11.58
N LEU A 123 -6.79 -1.98 -12.55
CA LEU A 123 -7.17 -3.07 -13.46
C LEU A 123 -5.97 -3.53 -14.30
N ILE A 124 -5.28 -2.60 -14.94
CA ILE A 124 -4.12 -2.89 -15.79
C ILE A 124 -2.96 -3.46 -14.97
N GLN A 125 -2.62 -2.82 -13.85
CA GLN A 125 -1.54 -3.25 -12.96
C GLN A 125 -1.85 -4.60 -12.31
N GLY A 126 -3.09 -4.83 -11.86
CA GLY A 126 -3.51 -6.08 -11.24
C GLY A 126 -3.47 -7.26 -12.20
N TYR A 127 -3.99 -7.06 -13.42
CA TYR A 127 -3.88 -8.06 -14.48
C TYR A 127 -2.41 -8.36 -14.83
N SER A 128 -1.61 -7.31 -15.02
CA SER A 128 -0.18 -7.43 -15.37
C SER A 128 0.59 -8.18 -14.28
N MET A 129 0.31 -7.91 -13.00
CA MET A 129 0.97 -8.56 -11.87
C MET A 129 0.62 -10.05 -11.79
N ILE A 130 -0.67 -10.41 -11.92
CA ILE A 130 -1.07 -11.83 -11.96
C ILE A 130 -0.45 -12.55 -13.15
N PHE A 131 -0.46 -11.93 -14.33
CA PHE A 131 0.15 -12.50 -15.53
C PHE A 131 1.65 -12.69 -15.36
N PHE A 132 2.35 -11.72 -14.78
CA PHE A 132 3.78 -11.81 -14.49
C PHE A 132 4.09 -12.92 -13.47
N LEU A 133 3.33 -13.02 -12.38
CA LEU A 133 3.50 -14.10 -11.41
C LEU A 133 3.20 -15.49 -12.01
N LYS A 134 2.23 -15.58 -12.92
CA LYS A 134 1.94 -16.79 -13.70
C LYS A 134 3.08 -17.16 -14.65
N SER A 135 3.66 -16.19 -15.37
CA SER A 135 4.76 -16.46 -16.32
C SER A 135 6.06 -16.88 -15.63
N GLN A 136 6.27 -16.44 -14.39
CA GLN A 136 7.39 -16.87 -13.55
C GLN A 136 7.16 -18.24 -12.86
N GLY A 137 6.00 -18.88 -13.08
CA GLY A 137 5.65 -20.15 -12.45
C GLY A 137 5.28 -20.04 -10.96
N ALA A 138 5.17 -18.83 -10.42
CA ALA A 138 4.81 -18.59 -9.01
C ALA A 138 3.33 -18.91 -8.72
N ILE A 139 2.47 -18.75 -9.73
CA ILE A 139 1.06 -19.13 -9.67
C ILE A 139 0.82 -20.26 -10.68
N GLY A 140 0.09 -21.29 -10.26
CA GLY A 140 -0.32 -22.39 -11.15
C GLY A 140 -1.25 -21.93 -12.29
N SER A 141 -1.73 -22.89 -13.09
CA SER A 141 -2.74 -22.61 -14.10
C SER A 141 -4.04 -22.11 -13.47
N LEU A 142 -4.31 -20.81 -13.57
CA LEU A 142 -5.59 -20.22 -13.19
C LEU A 142 -6.60 -20.39 -14.33
N ASP A 143 -7.79 -20.86 -13.98
CA ASP A 143 -8.96 -20.81 -14.86
C ASP A 143 -9.34 -19.34 -15.17
N PRO A 144 -9.83 -19.00 -16.38
CA PRO A 144 -10.18 -17.63 -16.74
C PRO A 144 -11.15 -16.96 -15.76
N ILE A 145 -12.11 -17.70 -15.19
CA ILE A 145 -13.07 -17.18 -14.21
C ILE A 145 -12.35 -16.78 -12.92
N THR A 146 -11.40 -17.61 -12.49
CA THR A 146 -10.58 -17.35 -11.30
C THR A 146 -9.68 -16.15 -11.52
N MET A 147 -9.11 -16.01 -12.71
CA MET A 147 -8.27 -14.86 -13.07
C MET A 147 -9.06 -13.54 -13.02
N ILE A 148 -10.27 -13.52 -13.59
CA ILE A 148 -11.15 -12.33 -13.55
C ILE A 148 -11.52 -11.99 -12.10
N THR A 149 -11.91 -13.00 -11.32
CA THR A 149 -12.27 -12.83 -9.91
C THR A 149 -11.10 -12.28 -9.09
N ALA A 150 -9.88 -12.77 -9.36
CA ALA A 150 -8.66 -12.31 -8.73
C ALA A 150 -8.35 -10.84 -9.07
N VAL A 151 -8.42 -10.47 -10.36
CA VAL A 151 -8.20 -9.08 -10.80
C VAL A 151 -9.24 -8.13 -10.17
N LEU A 152 -10.53 -8.51 -10.18
CA LEU A 152 -11.58 -7.69 -9.56
C LEU A 152 -11.38 -7.55 -8.05
N SER A 153 -10.92 -8.61 -7.37
CA SER A 153 -10.62 -8.56 -5.94
C SER A 153 -9.46 -7.60 -5.64
N ILE A 154 -8.40 -7.60 -6.46
CA ILE A 154 -7.29 -6.63 -6.35
C ILE A 154 -7.77 -5.20 -6.53
N VAL A 155 -8.58 -4.95 -7.56
CA VAL A 155 -9.09 -3.62 -7.88
C VAL A 155 -9.99 -3.10 -6.76
N ALA A 156 -10.86 -3.96 -6.24
CA ALA A 156 -11.71 -3.64 -5.10
C ALA A 156 -10.86 -3.33 -3.85
N GLY A 157 -9.87 -4.17 -3.54
CA GLY A 157 -8.97 -3.96 -2.41
C GLY A 157 -8.20 -2.63 -2.52
N SER A 158 -7.61 -2.34 -3.67
CA SER A 158 -6.86 -1.08 -3.89
C SER A 158 -7.78 0.15 -3.81
N THR A 159 -9.01 0.05 -4.32
CA THR A 159 -9.99 1.15 -4.26
C THR A 159 -10.48 1.39 -2.84
N ILE A 160 -10.70 0.32 -2.05
CA ILE A 160 -11.03 0.43 -0.62
C ILE A 160 -9.87 1.10 0.13
N LEU A 161 -8.62 0.73 -0.14
CA LEU A 161 -7.47 1.39 0.50
C LEU A 161 -7.36 2.87 0.16
N MET A 162 -7.54 3.22 -1.10
CA MET A 162 -7.60 4.62 -1.53
C MET A 162 -8.67 5.38 -0.73
N TRP A 163 -9.87 4.83 -0.66
CA TRP A 163 -10.97 5.42 0.11
C TRP A 163 -10.64 5.56 1.61
N MET A 164 -10.00 4.57 2.23
CA MET A 164 -9.55 4.66 3.63
C MET A 164 -8.50 5.74 3.84
N GLY A 165 -7.58 5.91 2.87
CA GLY A 165 -6.58 6.98 2.92
C GLY A 165 -7.21 8.37 2.83
N GLU A 166 -8.24 8.55 2.01
CA GLU A 166 -9.01 9.79 1.96
C GLU A 166 -9.77 10.02 3.28
N LEU A 167 -10.38 8.97 3.83
CA LEU A 167 -11.13 9.05 5.08
C LEU A 167 -10.24 9.45 6.27
N ILE A 168 -8.98 8.97 6.31
CA ILE A 168 -7.99 9.46 7.28
C ILE A 168 -7.65 10.93 7.04
N SER A 169 -7.54 11.37 5.78
CA SER A 169 -7.22 12.77 5.45
C SER A 169 -8.35 13.73 5.85
N GLU A 170 -9.61 13.31 5.72
CA GLU A 170 -10.78 14.10 6.09
C GLU A 170 -11.06 14.12 7.59
N LYS A 171 -11.01 12.95 8.24
CA LYS A 171 -11.46 12.77 9.64
C LYS A 171 -10.35 12.55 10.64
N GLY A 172 -9.17 12.16 10.17
CA GLY A 172 -8.01 11.83 10.99
C GLY A 172 -7.05 13.01 11.16
N ILE A 173 -5.77 12.70 11.07
CA ILE A 173 -4.66 13.63 11.28
C ILE A 173 -3.65 13.43 10.16
N GLY A 174 -3.23 14.52 9.51
CA GLY A 174 -2.23 14.49 8.45
C GLY A 174 -2.75 13.96 7.11
N ASN A 175 -1.83 13.48 6.26
CA ASN A 175 -2.16 12.88 4.96
C ASN A 175 -2.34 11.37 5.13
N GLY A 176 -3.56 10.89 4.92
CA GLY A 176 -3.92 9.49 5.13
C GLY A 176 -3.26 8.51 4.19
N VAL A 177 -2.99 8.90 2.94
CA VAL A 177 -2.25 8.07 1.97
C VAL A 177 -0.81 7.86 2.46
N SER A 178 -0.15 8.94 2.90
CA SER A 178 1.21 8.85 3.46
C SER A 178 1.25 8.02 4.75
N LEU A 179 0.25 8.18 5.61
CA LEU A 179 0.13 7.41 6.85
C LEU A 179 -0.10 5.92 6.61
N LEU A 180 -0.88 5.55 5.60
CA LEU A 180 -1.08 4.15 5.23
C LEU A 180 0.20 3.51 4.66
N ILE A 181 0.96 4.23 3.83
CA ILE A 181 2.27 3.76 3.35
C ILE A 181 3.21 3.54 4.54
N PHE A 182 3.29 4.52 5.43
CA PHE A 182 4.11 4.42 6.64
C PHE A 182 3.69 3.23 7.51
N ALA A 183 2.39 3.03 7.71
CA ALA A 183 1.87 1.90 8.47
C ALA A 183 2.22 0.55 7.82
N GLY A 184 2.20 0.46 6.49
CA GLY A 184 2.65 -0.72 5.75
C GLY A 184 4.11 -1.05 6.08
N ILE A 185 5.02 -0.10 5.86
CA ILE A 185 6.46 -0.28 6.08
C ILE A 185 6.77 -0.60 7.53
N VAL A 186 6.24 0.17 8.48
CA VAL A 186 6.53 0.01 9.91
C VAL A 186 6.00 -1.31 10.45
N ALA A 187 4.90 -1.84 9.90
CA ALA A 187 4.33 -3.04 10.47
C ALA A 187 5.11 -4.33 10.10
N ASP A 188 6.05 -4.29 9.16
CA ASP A 188 7.01 -5.38 8.91
C ASP A 188 8.28 -5.26 9.75
N PHE A 189 8.52 -4.09 10.35
CA PHE A 189 9.68 -3.82 11.19
C PHE A 189 9.83 -4.80 12.37
N PRO A 190 8.77 -5.18 13.12
CA PRO A 190 8.89 -6.17 14.20
C PRO A 190 9.35 -7.54 13.71
N ASN A 191 8.83 -7.99 12.57
CA ASN A 191 9.20 -9.28 11.97
C ASN A 191 10.67 -9.28 11.52
N ASN A 192 11.15 -8.18 10.95
CA ASN A 192 12.55 -8.03 10.55
C ASN A 192 13.50 -8.04 11.75
N ILE A 193 13.13 -7.34 12.83
CA ILE A 193 13.88 -7.37 14.08
C ILE A 193 13.93 -8.79 14.66
N GLN A 194 12.80 -9.49 14.69
CA GLN A 194 12.74 -10.87 15.18
C GLN A 194 13.64 -11.80 14.35
N ARG A 195 13.60 -11.69 13.02
CA ARG A 195 14.52 -12.43 12.13
C ARG A 195 15.98 -12.09 12.40
N MET A 196 16.30 -10.80 12.60
CA MET A 196 17.65 -10.37 12.93
C MET A 196 18.15 -10.96 14.24
N PHE A 197 17.30 -11.06 15.27
CA PHE A 197 17.67 -11.69 16.55
C PHE A 197 17.83 -13.22 16.44
N ILE A 198 17.00 -13.90 15.64
CA ILE A 198 17.06 -15.36 15.48
C ILE A 198 18.26 -15.79 14.61
N THR A 199 18.57 -15.03 13.56
CA THR A 199 19.67 -15.30 12.63
C THR A 199 20.98 -14.62 13.05
N PHE A 200 21.05 -14.08 14.27
CA PHE A 200 22.25 -13.41 14.76
C PHE A 200 23.40 -14.41 14.99
N ASP A 201 24.26 -14.55 14.00
CA ASP A 201 25.49 -15.34 14.08
C ASP A 201 26.66 -14.41 14.42
N GLN A 202 27.44 -14.74 15.47
CA GLN A 202 28.59 -13.95 15.93
C GLN A 202 29.65 -13.73 14.84
N THR A 203 29.66 -14.57 13.80
CA THR A 203 30.58 -14.46 12.66
C THR A 203 30.28 -13.27 11.72
N GLN A 204 29.05 -12.75 11.69
CA GLN A 204 28.69 -11.60 10.83
C GLN A 204 28.91 -10.23 11.47
N LEU A 205 29.19 -10.17 12.78
CA LEU A 205 29.50 -8.93 13.50
C LEU A 205 30.67 -8.17 12.85
N PHE A 206 31.67 -8.90 12.34
CA PHE A 206 32.84 -8.28 11.69
C PHE A 206 32.47 -7.62 10.35
N SER A 207 31.53 -8.19 9.59
CA SER A 207 31.03 -7.62 8.34
C SER A 207 30.12 -6.41 8.56
N TYR A 208 29.33 -6.38 9.63
CA TYR A 208 28.46 -5.25 9.98
C TYR A 208 29.19 -4.04 10.60
N ILE A 209 30.42 -4.23 11.08
CA ILE A 209 31.24 -3.14 11.64
C ILE A 209 32.15 -2.52 10.57
N LEU A 210 32.49 -3.28 9.52
CA LEU A 210 33.35 -2.83 8.42
C LEU A 210 32.59 -2.16 7.25
N PHE A 211 31.26 -2.23 7.23
CA PHE A 211 30.36 -1.57 6.29
C PHE A 211 29.35 -0.69 7.03
#